data_AF-C7BJZ4-F1
#
_entry.id   AF-C7BJZ4-F1
#
_cell.length_a   1.000
_cell.length_b   1.000
_cell.length_c   1.000
_cell.angle_alpha   90.00
_cell.angle_beta   90.00
_cell.angle_gamma   90.00
#
_symmetry.space_group_name_H-M   'P 1'
#
loop_
_entity.id
_entity.type
_entity.pdbx_description
1 polymer ?
#
loop_
_entity_poly.entity_id
_entity_poly.type
_entity_poly.pdbx_seq_one_letter_code
_entity_poly.pdbx_strand_id
1 'polypeptide(L)'
;MIYIKNLSSEPVKVSVSKCGEEDREEYLDIDCEDVKVWDLSDTDGDGFVFSVIQRGAKKSYSASHNSFVIIFDDHVRDSGDNIYHLISS
;
A
#
# COMPACT_ATOMS: atom_id res chain seq x y z
N MET A 1 8.43 -8.36 -0.12
CA MET A 1 7.44 -8.29 0.98
C MET A 1 7.15 -6.84 1.35
N ILE A 2 5.87 -6.51 1.52
CA ILE A 2 5.41 -5.19 2.00
C ILE A 2 4.49 -5.35 3.21
N TYR A 3 4.70 -4.50 4.21
CA TYR A 3 3.89 -4.44 5.42
C TYR A 3 3.11 -3.14 5.39
N ILE A 4 1.81 -3.19 5.69
CA ILE A 4 0.96 -2.01 5.69
C ILE A 4 0.20 -1.98 7.01
N LYS A 5 0.48 -0.96 7.83
CA LYS A 5 -0.17 -0.72 9.11
C LYS A 5 -1.16 0.44 8.99
N ASN A 6 -2.37 0.24 9.51
CA ASN A 6 -3.35 1.30 9.62
C ASN A 6 -3.27 1.97 11.01
N LEU A 7 -2.91 3.25 11.05
CA LEU A 7 -2.98 4.11 12.24
C LEU A 7 -3.98 5.26 12.07
N SER A 8 -4.82 5.22 11.04
CA SER A 8 -5.90 6.18 10.86
C SER A 8 -7.07 5.88 11.81
N SER A 9 -7.97 6.84 11.96
CA SER A 9 -9.12 6.68 12.87
C SER A 9 -10.18 5.70 12.37
N GLU A 10 -10.09 5.24 11.12
CA GLU A 10 -11.09 4.40 10.44
C GLU A 10 -10.43 3.24 9.69
N PRO A 11 -11.16 2.15 9.41
CA PRO A 11 -10.66 1.07 8.57
C PRO A 11 -10.36 1.59 7.15
N VAL A 12 -9.34 1.02 6.54
CA VAL A 12 -8.91 1.33 5.17
C VAL A 12 -8.94 0.09 4.30
N LYS A 13 -9.12 0.27 2.99
CA LYS A 13 -9.05 -0.81 2.02
C LYS A 13 -7.76 -0.70 1.22
N VAL A 14 -7.02 -1.79 1.12
CA VAL A 14 -5.72 -1.80 0.47
C VAL A 14 -5.63 -2.94 -0.54
N SER A 15 -5.21 -2.62 -1.75
CA SER A 15 -4.75 -3.59 -2.75
C SER A 15 -3.24 -3.44 -2.93
N VAL A 16 -2.55 -4.56 -3.15
CA VAL A 16 -1.11 -4.60 -3.42
C VAL A 16 -0.90 -5.55 -4.59
N SER A 17 -0.21 -5.04 -5.62
CA SER A 17 0.19 -5.81 -6.80
C SER A 17 1.68 -5.60 -7.07
N LYS A 18 2.27 -6.47 -7.88
CA LYS A 18 3.63 -6.25 -8.37
C LYS A 18 3.62 -5.19 -9.46
N CYS A 19 4.70 -4.44 -9.57
CA CYS A 19 4.83 -3.49 -10.67
C CYS A 19 4.86 -4.24 -12.00
N GLY A 20 4.04 -3.83 -12.97
CA GLY A 20 3.93 -4.48 -14.28
C GLY A 20 2.96 -5.67 -14.35
N GLU A 21 2.42 -6.14 -13.22
CA GLU A 21 1.26 -7.05 -13.24
C GLU A 21 -0.04 -6.23 -13.31
N GLU A 22 -1.07 -6.78 -13.97
CA GLU A 22 -2.42 -6.20 -13.91
C GLU A 22 -2.89 -6.11 -12.45
N ASP A 23 -3.45 -4.95 -12.08
CA ASP A 23 -3.91 -4.68 -10.71
C ASP A 23 -4.88 -5.80 -10.31
N ARG A 24 -4.46 -6.63 -9.35
CA ARG A 24 -5.40 -7.55 -8.73
C ARG A 24 -6.29 -6.67 -7.87
N GLU A 25 -7.47 -6.33 -8.37
CA GLU A 25 -8.47 -5.48 -7.70
C GLU A 25 -9.04 -6.08 -6.40
N GLU A 26 -8.34 -7.03 -5.77
CA GLU A 26 -8.70 -7.55 -4.47
C GLU A 26 -8.22 -6.58 -3.39
N TYR A 27 -9.15 -5.78 -2.90
CA TYR A 27 -8.93 -4.92 -1.74
C TYR A 27 -9.18 -5.72 -0.46
N LEU A 28 -8.22 -5.66 0.45
CA LEU A 28 -8.38 -6.17 1.80
C LEU A 28 -8.64 -5.00 2.75
N ASP A 29 -9.64 -5.16 3.62
CA ASP A 29 -9.85 -4.25 4.75
C ASP A 29 -8.71 -4.43 5.78
N ILE A 30 -8.21 -3.30 6.28
CA ILE A 30 -7.26 -3.21 7.39
C ILE A 30 -7.90 -2.36 8.47
N ASP A 31 -8.30 -2.99 9.57
CA ASP A 31 -8.88 -2.30 10.74
C ASP A 31 -7.87 -1.37 11.42
N CYS A 32 -8.38 -0.48 12.28
CA CYS A 32 -7.53 0.44 13.03
C CYS A 32 -6.52 -0.33 13.90
N GLU A 33 -5.27 0.14 13.91
CA GLU A 33 -4.11 -0.47 14.58
C GLU A 33 -3.63 -1.82 14.01
N ASP A 34 -4.34 -2.39 13.04
CA ASP A 34 -4.00 -3.65 12.40
C ASP A 34 -2.87 -3.50 11.36
N VAL A 35 -2.23 -4.63 11.04
CA VAL A 35 -1.14 -4.72 10.07
C VAL A 35 -1.34 -5.93 9.17
N LYS A 36 -1.31 -5.69 7.87
CA LYS A 36 -1.31 -6.75 6.86
C LYS A 36 0.03 -6.83 6.13
N VAL A 37 0.34 -8.04 5.68
CA VAL A 37 1.59 -8.36 5.02
C VAL A 37 1.29 -9.02 3.69
N TRP A 38 1.92 -8.52 2.63
CA TRP A 38 1.90 -9.14 1.31
C TRP A 38 3.30 -9.65 0.98
N ASP A 39 3.41 -10.97 0.94
CA ASP A 39 4.62 -11.65 0.50
C ASP A 39 4.59 -11.90 -1.01
N LEU A 40 5.03 -10.89 -1.75
CA LEU A 40 5.18 -10.93 -3.21
C LEU A 40 6.65 -11.18 -3.62
N SER A 41 7.44 -11.75 -2.70
CA SER A 41 8.91 -11.84 -2.73
C SER A 41 9.49 -12.80 -3.77
N ASP A 42 8.66 -13.62 -4.42
CA ASP A 42 9.07 -14.57 -5.45
C ASP A 42 9.36 -13.90 -6.81
N THR A 43 9.73 -12.62 -6.82
CA THR A 43 9.75 -11.83 -8.05
C THR A 43 10.97 -10.93 -8.10
N ASP A 44 11.82 -11.21 -9.08
CA ASP A 44 12.89 -10.36 -9.58
C ASP A 44 12.38 -8.91 -9.76
N GLY A 45 12.91 -7.98 -8.97
CA GLY A 45 13.36 -6.68 -9.44
C GLY A 45 12.39 -5.48 -9.57
N ASP A 46 11.10 -5.64 -9.79
CA ASP A 46 10.28 -4.48 -10.26
C ASP A 46 9.53 -3.69 -9.15
N GLY A 47 9.57 -4.15 -7.90
CA GLY A 47 8.89 -3.48 -6.79
C GLY A 47 7.38 -3.73 -6.74
N PHE A 48 6.67 -2.90 -5.98
CA PHE A 48 5.25 -3.05 -5.65
C PHE A 48 4.49 -1.78 -6.03
N VAL A 49 3.26 -1.95 -6.48
CA VAL A 49 2.25 -0.88 -6.55
C VAL A 49 1.14 -1.20 -5.57
N PHE A 50 0.65 -0.21 -4.85
CA PHE A 50 -0.45 -0.39 -3.93
C PHE A 50 -1.42 0.78 -3.98
N SER A 51 -2.69 0.49 -3.74
CA SER A 51 -3.75 1.48 -3.67
C SER A 51 -4.42 1.44 -2.30
N VAL A 52 -4.63 2.63 -1.72
CA VAL A 52 -5.33 2.81 -0.45
C VAL A 52 -6.63 3.54 -0.73
N ILE A 53 -7.76 2.95 -0.34
CA ILE A 53 -9.06 3.62 -0.30
C ILE A 53 -9.37 3.95 1.15
N GLN A 54 -9.48 5.24 1.42
CA GLN A 54 -9.79 5.78 2.74
C GLN A 54 -10.87 6.86 2.56
N ARG A 55 -11.96 6.76 3.34
CA ARG A 55 -13.11 7.68 3.25
C ARG A 55 -13.63 7.89 1.81
N GLY A 56 -13.59 6.84 0.98
CA GLY A 56 -14.01 6.87 -0.42
C GLY A 56 -13.00 7.48 -1.40
N ALA A 57 -11.88 8.03 -0.93
CA ALA A 57 -10.80 8.53 -1.79
C ALA A 57 -9.77 7.42 -2.03
N LYS A 58 -9.43 7.17 -3.30
CA LYS A 58 -8.36 6.25 -3.71
C LYS A 58 -7.06 7.02 -3.92
N LYS A 59 -5.97 6.55 -3.33
CA LYS A 59 -4.59 7.02 -3.57
C LYS A 59 -3.71 5.83 -3.93
N SER A 60 -2.86 5.98 -4.93
CA SER A 60 -1.99 4.91 -5.42
C SER A 60 -0.53 5.29 -5.25
N TYR A 61 0.29 4.29 -4.97
CA TYR A 61 1.68 4.44 -4.58
C TYR A 61 2.54 3.34 -5.21
N SER A 62 3.82 3.61 -5.37
CA SER A 62 4.82 2.58 -5.70
C SER A 62 5.92 2.51 -4.66
N ALA A 63 6.46 1.31 -4.45
CA ALA A 63 7.60 1.02 -3.59
C ALA A 63 8.58 0.12 -4.36
N SER A 64 9.83 0.54 -4.52
CA SER A 64 10.81 -0.22 -5.32
C SER A 64 11.41 -1.43 -4.60
N HIS A 65 11.25 -1.52 -3.29
CA HIS A 65 11.86 -2.55 -2.45
C HIS A 65 10.90 -2.96 -1.33
N ASN A 66 11.35 -3.87 -0.45
CA ASN A 66 10.61 -4.20 0.76
C ASN A 66 10.35 -2.96 1.61
N SER A 67 9.09 -2.74 1.98
CA SER A 67 8.62 -1.51 2.62
C SER A 67 7.75 -1.77 3.84
N PHE A 68 7.80 -0.84 4.79
CA PHE A 68 6.91 -0.80 5.94
C PHE A 68 6.11 0.50 5.89
N VAL A 69 4.90 0.40 5.38
CA VAL A 69 4.00 1.52 5.11
C VAL A 69 3.07 1.72 6.30
N ILE A 70 2.88 2.96 6.69
CA ILE A 70 1.98 3.40 7.74
C ILE A 70 0.96 4.36 7.13
N ILE A 71 -0.32 4.08 7.32
CA ILE A 71 -1.44 4.90 6.85
C ILE A 71 -1.96 5.71 8.04
N PHE A 72 -1.97 7.04 7.90
CA PHE A 72 -2.58 7.98 8.82
C PHE A 72 -3.86 8.58 8.19
N ASP A 73 -4.57 9.42 8.95
CA ASP A 73 -5.78 10.09 8.45
C ASP A 73 -5.54 11.03 7.27
N ASP A 74 -4.39 11.69 7.23
CA ASP A 74 -4.08 12.73 6.24
C ASP A 74 -2.98 12.32 5.24
N HIS A 75 -2.13 11.35 5.59
CA HIS A 75 -1.00 10.95 4.76
C HIS A 75 -0.65 9.46 4.88
N VAL A 76 0.17 9.00 3.94
CA VAL A 76 0.76 7.65 3.94
C VAL A 76 2.27 7.83 3.96
N ARG A 77 2.97 7.05 4.78
CA ARG A 77 4.43 7.12 4.95
C ARG A 77 5.05 5.74 4.89
N ASP A 78 6.23 5.63 4.30
CA ASP A 78 7.08 4.44 4.43
C ASP A 78 8.21 4.70 5.44
N SER A 79 8.61 3.65 6.17
CA SER A 79 9.76 3.69 7.07
C SER A 79 11.06 3.81 6.27
N GLY A 80 11.40 5.04 5.91
CA GLY A 80 12.54 5.37 5.03
C GLY A 80 12.19 6.34 3.90
N ASP A 81 10.92 6.77 3.78
CA ASP A 81 10.43 7.71 2.77
C ASP A 81 10.61 7.23 1.32
N ASN A 82 10.58 5.91 1.07
CA ASN A 82 10.83 5.30 -0.24
C ASN A 82 9.55 5.01 -1.07
N ILE A 83 8.43 5.65 -0.74
CA ILE A 83 7.19 5.52 -1.51
C ILE A 83 6.94 6.75 -2.37
N TYR A 84 6.49 6.53 -3.60
CA TYR A 84 6.14 7.58 -4.54
C TYR A 84 4.64 7.59 -4.77
N HIS A 85 4.01 8.76 -4.62
CA HIS A 85 2.60 8.93 -4.95
C HIS A 85 2.43 8.89 -6.48
N LEU A 86 1.64 7.95 -6.97
CA LEU A 86 1.28 7.85 -8.37
C LEU A 86 0.11 8.81 -8.60
N ILE A 87 0.37 9.93 -9.28
CA ILE A 87 -0.69 10.85 -9.68
C ILE A 87 -1.42 10.20 -10.86
N SER A 88 -2.69 9.86 -10.68
CA SER A 88 -3.55 9.49 -11.81
C SER A 88 -3.87 10.75 -12.61
N SER A 89 -3.48 10.76 -13.89
CA SER A 89 -3.93 11.74 -14.89
C SER A 89 -5.43 11.65 -15.17
#